data_AF-A0A510IEU4-F1
#
_entry.id   AF-A0A510IEU4-F1
#
_cell.length_a   1.000
_cell.length_b   1.000
_cell.length_c   1.000
_cell.angle_alpha   90.00
_cell.angle_beta   90.00
_cell.angle_gamma   90.00
#
_symmetry.space_group_name_H-M   'P 1'
#
loop_
_entity.id
_entity.type
_entity.pdbx_description
1 polymer ?
#
loop_
_entity_poly.entity_id
_entity_poly.type
_entity_poly.pdbx_seq_one_letter_code
_entity_poly.pdbx_strand_id
1 'polypeptide(L)'
;MSKYPPGRFVGYRKFVVDQEWLAMKREQRELERQRQFQQWSQEWITVYRLKKERLWTSGAIKRFLGEPIQQGKYKVFKVEQVRKSERKKAFIQWLAPRLEKKQLDNPYFTIKTLGQI
;
A
#
# COMPACT_ATOMS: atom_id res chain seq x y z
N MET A 1 12.72 1.93 -32.07
CA MET A 1 11.33 1.53 -31.76
C MET A 1 10.39 2.48 -32.49
N SER A 2 9.33 1.98 -33.14
CA SER A 2 8.36 2.83 -33.85
C SER A 2 7.73 3.84 -32.90
N LYS A 3 7.61 5.10 -33.34
CA LYS A 3 7.05 6.22 -32.57
C LYS A 3 5.53 6.11 -32.39
N TYR A 4 4.87 5.25 -33.16
CA TYR A 4 3.42 5.13 -33.22
C TYR A 4 2.95 3.75 -32.74
N PRO A 5 1.81 3.68 -32.03
CA PRO A 5 1.23 2.42 -31.60
C PRO A 5 0.81 1.58 -32.82
N PRO A 6 0.99 0.24 -32.78
CA PRO A 6 0.52 -0.63 -33.85
C PRO A 6 -1.01 -0.59 -33.95
N GLY A 7 -1.50 -0.71 -35.18
CA GLY A 7 -2.92 -0.59 -35.47
C GLY A 7 -3.16 -0.44 -36.97
N ARG A 8 -4.43 -0.22 -37.34
CA ARG A 8 -4.84 -0.06 -38.73
C ARG A 8 -5.78 1.11 -38.91
N PHE A 9 -5.73 1.74 -40.08
CA PHE A 9 -6.72 2.73 -40.48
C PHE A 9 -8.00 2.03 -40.95
N VAL A 10 -9.17 2.49 -40.49
CA VAL A 10 -10.47 1.90 -40.82
C VAL A 10 -11.32 2.88 -41.68
N GLY A 11 -10.65 3.80 -42.37
CA GLY A 11 -11.25 4.84 -43.22
C GLY A 11 -11.32 6.23 -42.56
N TYR A 12 -11.59 7.28 -43.35
CA TYR A 12 -11.77 8.69 -42.92
C TYR A 12 -10.82 9.16 -41.81
N ARG A 13 -9.49 9.03 -42.01
CA ARG A 13 -8.47 9.46 -41.03
C ARG A 13 -8.62 8.86 -39.61
N LYS A 14 -9.40 7.79 -39.43
CA LYS A 14 -9.57 7.09 -38.14
C LYS A 14 -8.58 5.94 -38.02
N PHE A 15 -7.73 6.01 -37.01
CA PHE A 15 -6.78 4.96 -36.64
C PHE A 15 -7.32 4.15 -35.47
N VAL A 16 -7.42 2.83 -35.63
CA VAL A 16 -7.77 1.90 -34.55
C VAL A 16 -6.50 1.22 -34.08
N VAL A 17 -6.16 1.45 -32.82
CA VAL A 17 -5.02 0.83 -32.15
C VAL A 17 -5.33 -0.64 -31.92
N ASP A 18 -4.31 -1.48 -32.07
CA ASP A 18 -4.38 -2.89 -31.74
C ASP A 18 -4.79 -3.09 -30.26
N GLN A 19 -5.83 -3.88 -30.04
CA GLN A 19 -6.39 -4.14 -28.72
C GLN A 19 -5.42 -4.95 -27.85
N GLU A 20 -4.67 -5.88 -28.44
CA GLU A 20 -3.67 -6.67 -27.70
C GLU A 20 -2.53 -5.77 -27.22
N TRP A 21 -2.07 -4.86 -28.08
CA TRP A 21 -1.08 -3.86 -27.70
C TRP A 21 -1.57 -2.93 -26.59
N LEU A 22 -2.84 -2.50 -26.63
CA LEU A 22 -3.45 -1.70 -25.56
C LEU A 22 -3.52 -2.48 -24.24
N ALA A 23 -3.91 -3.75 -24.28
CA ALA A 23 -3.97 -4.62 -23.11
C ALA A 23 -2.56 -4.79 -22.50
N MET A 24 -1.57 -5.14 -23.32
CA MET A 24 -0.17 -5.25 -22.91
C MET A 24 0.34 -3.94 -22.29
N LYS A 25 0.01 -2.78 -22.88
CA LYS A 25 0.40 -1.47 -22.32
C LYS A 25 -0.32 -1.10 -21.04
N ARG A 26 -1.55 -1.58 -20.83
CA ARG A 26 -2.25 -1.42 -19.54
C ARG A 26 -1.59 -2.28 -18.48
N GLU A 27 -1.30 -3.54 -18.80
CA GLU A 27 -0.61 -4.46 -17.90
C GLU A 27 0.78 -3.97 -17.52
N GLN A 28 1.58 -3.49 -18.48
CA GLN A 28 2.88 -2.89 -18.18
C GLN A 28 2.77 -1.72 -17.19
N ARG A 29 1.80 -0.82 -17.41
CA ARG A 29 1.54 0.29 -16.48
C ARG A 29 1.03 -0.18 -15.11
N GLU A 30 0.25 -1.25 -15.07
CA GLU A 30 -0.18 -1.91 -13.83
C GLU A 30 1.04 -2.37 -13.03
N LEU A 31 1.93 -3.12 -13.67
CA LEU A 31 3.14 -3.68 -13.08
C LEU A 31 4.10 -2.57 -12.61
N GLU A 32 4.30 -1.54 -13.42
CA GLU A 32 5.13 -0.38 -13.04
C GLU A 32 4.55 0.35 -11.82
N ARG A 33 3.22 0.57 -11.78
CA ARG A 33 2.55 1.17 -10.62
C ARG A 33 2.70 0.30 -9.38
N GLN A 34 2.57 -1.02 -9.52
CA GLN A 34 2.77 -1.96 -8.40
C GLN A 34 4.21 -1.90 -7.88
N ARG A 35 5.21 -1.88 -8.76
CA ARG A 35 6.62 -1.75 -8.36
C ARG A 35 6.92 -0.44 -7.67
N GLN A 36 6.45 0.68 -8.22
CA GLN A 36 6.59 2.01 -7.60
C GLN A 36 5.92 2.04 -6.22
N PHE A 37 4.73 1.44 -6.12
CA PHE A 37 4.03 1.34 -4.84
C PHE A 37 4.77 0.46 -3.85
N GLN A 38 5.31 -0.69 -4.27
CA GLN A 38 6.13 -1.55 -3.42
C GLN A 38 7.34 -0.80 -2.88
N GLN A 39 8.11 -0.14 -3.75
CA GLN A 39 9.26 0.68 -3.35
C GLN A 39 8.86 1.78 -2.36
N TRP A 40 7.81 2.53 -2.69
CA TRP A 40 7.28 3.57 -1.80
C TRP A 40 6.85 3.00 -0.44
N SER A 41 6.24 1.81 -0.43
CA SER A 41 5.74 1.16 0.77
C SER A 41 6.81 0.58 1.69
N GLN A 42 8.05 0.46 1.22
CA GLN A 42 9.19 0.10 2.06
C GLN A 42 9.55 1.25 3.00
N GLU A 43 9.39 2.49 2.55
CA GLU A 43 9.69 3.70 3.32
C GLU A 43 8.47 4.22 4.08
N TRP A 44 7.29 4.13 3.47
CA TRP A 44 6.08 4.80 3.93
C TRP A 44 4.93 3.83 4.18
N ILE A 45 4.12 4.13 5.20
CA ILE A 45 2.88 3.41 5.48
C ILE A 45 1.75 4.40 5.73
N THR A 46 0.58 4.13 5.13
CA THR A 46 -0.60 4.97 5.32
C THR A 46 -1.28 4.68 6.66
N VAL A 47 -1.95 5.70 7.21
CA VAL A 47 -2.82 5.55 8.39
C VAL A 47 -3.87 4.46 8.21
N TYR A 48 -4.43 4.34 7.00
CA TYR A 48 -5.41 3.30 6.68
C TYR A 48 -4.82 1.89 6.83
N ARG A 49 -3.62 1.64 6.30
CA ARG A 49 -2.97 0.32 6.39
C ARG A 49 -2.57 -0.04 7.81
N LEU A 50 -2.10 0.93 8.60
CA LEU A 50 -1.87 0.74 10.03
C LEU A 50 -3.12 0.21 10.75
N LYS A 51 -4.28 0.80 10.47
CA LYS A 51 -5.55 0.38 11.07
C LYS A 51 -6.00 -1.00 10.57
N LYS A 52 -5.96 -1.21 9.26
CA LYS A 52 -6.48 -2.43 8.61
C LYS A 52 -5.62 -3.65 8.84
N GLU A 53 -4.30 -3.53 8.67
CA GLU A 53 -3.37 -4.66 8.64
C GLU A 53 -2.69 -4.91 10.00
N ARG A 54 -2.65 -3.90 10.87
CA ARG A 54 -1.86 -3.93 12.11
C ARG A 54 -2.64 -3.59 13.38
N LEU A 55 -3.98 -3.50 13.29
CA LEU A 55 -4.88 -3.23 14.41
C LEU A 55 -4.61 -1.91 15.15
N TRP A 56 -3.96 -0.94 14.49
CA TRP A 56 -3.78 0.38 15.09
C TRP A 56 -5.12 1.09 15.26
N THR A 57 -5.26 1.85 16.34
CA THR A 57 -6.41 2.73 16.56
C THR A 57 -6.00 4.18 16.40
N SER A 58 -6.95 5.09 16.12
CA SER A 58 -6.65 6.53 16.04
C SER A 58 -5.97 7.04 17.31
N GLY A 59 -6.40 6.57 18.49
CA GLY A 59 -5.79 6.94 19.77
C GLY A 59 -4.36 6.42 19.94
N ALA A 60 -4.10 5.17 19.52
CA ALA A 60 -2.75 4.61 19.56
C ALA A 60 -1.80 5.31 18.58
N ILE A 61 -2.28 5.67 17.39
CA ILE A 61 -1.51 6.48 16.44
C ILE A 61 -1.09 7.79 17.10
N LYS A 62 -2.04 8.53 17.69
CA LYS A 62 -1.73 9.81 18.36
C LYS A 62 -0.77 9.62 19.54
N ARG A 63 -0.93 8.54 20.33
CA ARG A 63 -0.11 8.26 21.52
C ARG A 63 1.32 7.82 21.19
N PHE A 64 1.51 6.97 20.19
CA PHE A 64 2.80 6.32 19.93
C PHE A 64 3.57 6.92 18.74
N LEU A 65 2.85 7.41 17.72
CA LEU A 65 3.45 8.00 16.52
C LEU A 65 3.29 9.53 16.45
N GLY A 66 2.27 10.09 17.12
CA GLY A 66 1.95 11.50 17.04
C GLY A 66 1.14 11.82 15.78
N GLU A 67 1.52 12.89 15.09
CA GLU A 67 0.81 13.38 13.91
C GLU A 67 1.39 12.80 12.62
N PRO A 68 0.53 12.38 11.67
CA PRO A 68 0.97 11.86 10.39
C PRO A 68 1.48 12.98 9.48
N ILE A 69 2.40 12.62 8.59
CA ILE A 69 2.87 13.49 7.51
C ILE A 69 1.89 13.42 6.34
N GLN A 70 1.63 14.55 5.70
CA GLN A 70 0.81 14.60 4.47
C GLN A 70 1.70 14.35 3.25
N GLN A 71 1.44 13.27 2.50
CA GLN A 71 2.13 12.95 1.25
C GLN A 71 1.11 12.80 0.11
N GLY A 72 1.03 13.83 -0.72
CA GLY A 72 -0.03 13.96 -1.73
C GLY A 72 -1.41 13.89 -1.07
N LYS A 73 -2.23 12.92 -1.47
CA LYS A 73 -3.56 12.70 -0.91
C LYS A 73 -3.59 11.87 0.39
N TYR A 74 -2.45 11.32 0.82
CA TYR A 74 -2.41 10.36 1.92
C TYR A 74 -1.77 10.94 3.19
N LYS A 75 -2.30 10.51 4.34
CA LYS A 75 -1.66 10.67 5.66
C LYS A 75 -0.79 9.45 5.94
N VAL A 76 0.49 9.67 6.17
CA VAL A 76 1.52 8.61 6.19
C VAL A 76 2.48 8.76 7.36
N PHE A 77 3.14 7.65 7.69
CA PHE A 77 4.26 7.58 8.62
C PHE A 77 5.43 6.87 7.96
N LYS A 78 6.65 7.17 8.42
CA LYS A 78 7.83 6.39 8.04
C LYS A 78 7.74 5.01 8.67
N VAL A 79 8.01 3.98 7.88
CA VAL A 79 8.02 2.57 8.34
C VAL A 79 8.98 2.38 9.51
N GLU A 80 10.13 3.04 9.51
CA GLU A 80 11.09 2.98 10.62
C GLU A 80 10.52 3.50 11.94
N GLN A 81 9.75 4.59 11.90
CA GLN A 81 9.12 5.17 13.08
C GLN A 81 8.08 4.20 13.68
N VAL A 82 7.34 3.52 12.80
CA VAL A 82 6.40 2.47 13.19
C VAL A 82 7.15 1.30 13.82
N ARG A 83 8.21 0.79 13.19
CA ARG A 83 9.06 -0.29 13.73
C ARG A 83 9.62 0.06 15.11
N LYS A 84 10.11 1.30 15.31
CA LYS A 84 10.60 1.77 16.61
C LYS A 84 9.50 1.77 17.67
N SER A 85 8.28 2.16 17.29
CA SER A 85 7.14 2.20 18.21
C SER A 85 6.67 0.80 18.61
N GLU A 86 6.66 -0.14 17.67
CA GLU A 86 6.23 -1.52 17.91
C GLU A 86 7.17 -2.31 18.81
N ARG A 87 8.46 -1.96 18.81
CA ARG A 87 9.46 -2.54 19.72
C ARG A 87 9.31 -2.06 21.17
N LYS A 88 8.55 -0.99 21.42
CA LYS A 88 8.38 -0.47 22.80
C LYS A 88 7.53 -1.46 23.60
N LYS A 89 7.97 -1.79 24.82
CA LYS A 89 7.23 -2.66 25.75
C LYS A 89 5.79 -2.18 25.96
N ALA A 90 5.58 -0.87 26.11
CA ALA A 90 4.26 -0.26 26.26
C ALA A 90 3.33 -0.50 25.06
N PHE A 91 3.88 -0.58 23.84
CA PHE A 91 3.10 -0.88 22.65
C PHE A 91 2.74 -2.36 22.59
N ILE A 92 3.70 -3.25 22.88
CA ILE A 92 3.47 -4.70 22.91
C ILE A 92 2.36 -5.05 23.92
N GLN A 93 2.44 -4.49 25.13
CA GLN A 93 1.40 -4.66 26.16
C GLN A 93 0.04 -4.12 25.71
N TRP A 94 0.02 -3.00 24.98
CA TRP A 94 -1.22 -2.44 24.43
C TRP A 94 -1.83 -3.28 23.30
N LEU A 95 -0.98 -3.94 22.49
CA LEU A 95 -1.39 -4.73 21.34
C LEU A 95 -1.85 -6.14 21.72
N ALA A 96 -1.21 -6.76 22.72
CA ALA A 96 -1.49 -8.14 23.15
C ALA A 96 -2.98 -8.48 23.30
N PRO A 97 -3.78 -7.78 24.13
CA PRO A 97 -5.20 -8.12 24.31
C PRO A 97 -6.04 -7.92 23.04
N ARG A 98 -5.59 -7.05 22.12
CA ARG A 98 -6.28 -6.85 20.83
C ARG A 98 -5.99 -7.97 19.85
N LEU A 99 -4.75 -8.45 19.85
CA LEU A 99 -4.34 -9.57 19.02
C LEU A 99 -5.08 -10.84 19.46
N GLU A 100 -5.12 -11.11 20.76
CA GLU A 100 -5.88 -12.23 21.34
C GLU A 100 -7.35 -12.18 20.91
N LYS A 101 -8.02 -11.04 21.10
CA LYS A 101 -9.41 -10.87 20.66
C LYS A 101 -9.58 -11.12 19.16
N LYS A 102 -8.65 -10.60 18.34
CA LYS A 102 -8.73 -10.75 16.88
C LYS A 102 -8.50 -12.19 16.44
N GLN A 103 -7.64 -12.94 17.15
CA GLN A 103 -7.37 -14.34 16.91
C GLN A 103 -8.53 -15.24 17.36
N LEU A 104 -9.26 -14.87 18.42
CA LEU A 104 -10.51 -15.54 18.79
C LEU A 104 -11.57 -15.41 17.69
N ASP A 105 -11.73 -14.22 17.11
CA ASP A 105 -12.67 -13.98 16.01
C ASP A 105 -12.19 -14.59 14.68
N ASN A 106 -10.87 -14.58 14.44
CA ASN A 106 -10.25 -15.10 13.22
C ASN A 106 -8.91 -15.78 13.56
N PRO A 107 -8.90 -17.11 13.74
CA PRO A 107 -7.71 -17.87 14.14
C PRO A 107 -6.51 -17.72 13.19
N TYR A 108 -6.76 -17.39 11.92
CA TYR A 108 -5.73 -17.24 10.90
C TYR A 108 -5.19 -15.80 10.76
N PHE A 109 -5.65 -14.88 11.62
CA PHE A 109 -5.21 -13.49 11.55
C PHE A 109 -3.73 -13.37 11.95
N THR A 110 -2.95 -12.83 11.01
CA THR A 110 -1.52 -12.50 11.22
C THR A 110 -1.25 -11.06 10.83
N ILE A 111 -0.41 -10.39 11.62
CA ILE A 111 0.03 -9.03 11.32
C ILE A 111 1.04 -9.08 10.17
N LYS A 112 0.70 -8.48 9.03
CA LYS A 112 1.58 -8.44 7.85
C LYS A 112 2.88 -7.72 8.16
N THR A 113 3.99 -8.15 7.60
CA THR A 113 5.32 -7.51 7.73
C THR A 113 5.38 -6.15 7.01
N LEU A 114 6.05 -5.18 7.63
CA LEU A 114 6.22 -3.83 7.04
C LEU A 114 7.20 -3.88 5.87
N GLY A 115 6.76 -3.40 4.70
CA GLY A 115 7.56 -3.35 3.47
C GLY A 115 7.50 -4.63 2.61
N GLN A 116 6.71 -5.63 3.01
CA GLN A 116 6.38 -6.79 2.18
C GLN A 116 4.94 -6.63 1.66
N ILE A 117 4.81 -6.48 0.34
CA ILE A 117 3.53 -6.44 -0.40
C ILE A 117 3.67 -7.33 -1.61
#